data_AF-A0A1Q3L0I2-F1
#
_entry.id   AF-A0A1Q3L0I2-F1
#
_cell.length_a   1.000
_cell.length_b   1.000
_cell.length_c   1.000
_cell.angle_alpha   90.00
_cell.angle_beta   90.00
_cell.angle_gamma   90.00
#
_symmetry.space_group_name_H-M   'P 1'
#
loop_
_entity.id
_entity.type
_entity.pdbx_description
1 polymer ?
#
loop_
_entity_poly.entity_id
_entity_poly.type
_entity_poly.pdbx_seq_one_letter_code
_entity_poly.pdbx_strand_id
1 'polypeptide(L)'
;MERSLETQVGQAVDAWLRWVPRWEPATHRGRVAPCRRCLGSPILSAAGIGGNVPHGVQHGLSTRIKAIVDHAVAEYTARNLPMLQAELDHQADRNRSRTYRPAEGLDPEYEGMPLDPDPVPGAPFLFTVAGLADEASAELPPLPPLSDEAKAALRQEVALADEYANMIGREICGILLRHRLSVQAAISQYVEPQIEAMLAELSEALDSPFDPDSP
;
A
#
# COMPACT_ATOMS: atom_id res chain seq x y z
N MET A 1 -17.83 -5.28 20.05
CA MET A 1 -17.05 -4.32 20.87
C MET A 1 -16.02 -3.72 19.95
N GLU A 2 -16.17 -2.44 19.61
CA GLU A 2 -15.21 -1.69 18.78
C GLU A 2 -13.85 -1.75 19.50
N ARG A 3 -12.80 -2.26 18.84
CA ARG A 3 -11.46 -2.31 19.44
C ARG A 3 -10.89 -0.90 19.43
N SER A 4 -10.26 -0.47 20.52
CA SER A 4 -9.61 0.85 20.56
C SER A 4 -8.59 1.00 19.42
N LEU A 5 -8.41 2.22 18.92
CA LEU A 5 -7.44 2.51 17.86
C LEU A 5 -6.03 2.00 18.22
N GLU A 6 -5.63 2.15 19.48
CA GLU A 6 -4.39 1.59 20.03
C GLU A 6 -4.29 0.08 19.85
N THR A 7 -5.37 -0.66 20.14
CA THR A 7 -5.40 -2.12 19.97
C THR A 7 -5.25 -2.49 18.49
N GLN A 8 -5.90 -1.77 17.58
CA GLN A 8 -5.83 -2.03 16.15
C GLN A 8 -4.42 -1.77 15.61
N VAL A 9 -3.81 -0.64 15.96
CA VAL A 9 -2.44 -0.30 15.57
C VAL A 9 -1.44 -1.31 16.13
N GLY A 10 -1.57 -1.68 17.42
CA GLY A 10 -0.72 -2.71 18.03
C GLY A 10 -0.81 -4.05 17.29
N GLN A 11 -2.02 -4.50 16.94
CA GLN A 11 -2.22 -5.73 16.16
C GLN A 11 -1.62 -5.65 14.76
N ALA A 12 -1.71 -4.50 14.10
CA ALA A 12 -1.10 -4.29 12.78
C ALA A 12 0.43 -4.34 12.86
N VAL A 13 1.03 -3.71 13.87
CA VAL A 13 2.48 -3.79 14.13
C VAL A 13 2.88 -5.22 14.43
N ASP A 14 2.16 -5.93 15.31
CA ASP A 14 2.48 -7.32 15.66
C ASP A 14 2.35 -8.26 14.44
N ALA A 15 1.37 -8.02 13.57
CA ALA A 15 1.24 -8.76 12.32
C ALA A 15 2.43 -8.53 11.38
N TRP A 16 2.87 -7.28 11.27
CA TRP A 16 4.08 -6.94 10.51
C TRP A 16 5.33 -7.56 11.12
N LEU A 17 5.50 -7.51 12.44
CA LEU A 17 6.62 -8.14 13.15
C LEU A 17 6.68 -9.66 12.95
N ARG A 18 5.53 -10.34 12.83
CA ARG A 18 5.46 -11.77 12.49
C ARG A 18 5.78 -12.06 11.02
N TRP A 19 5.62 -11.09 10.14
CA TRP A 19 5.85 -11.23 8.70
C TRP A 19 7.31 -10.92 8.31
N VAL A 20 7.92 -9.88 8.90
CA VAL A 20 9.27 -9.41 8.59
C VAL A 20 10.34 -10.51 8.53
N PRO A 21 10.38 -11.52 9.42
CA PRO A 21 11.36 -12.60 9.34
C PRO A 21 11.28 -13.45 8.06
N ARG A 22 10.16 -13.39 7.34
CA ARG A 22 9.93 -14.12 6.07
C ARG A 22 10.00 -13.21 4.84
N TRP A 23 10.26 -11.92 5.04
CA TRP A 23 10.52 -11.03 3.92
C TRP A 23 11.86 -11.41 3.30
N GLU A 24 11.94 -11.38 1.97
CA GLU A 24 13.16 -11.61 1.19
C GLU A 24 13.34 -10.46 0.16
N PRO A 25 14.60 -10.10 -0.18
CA PRO A 25 14.86 -9.15 -1.25
C PRO A 25 14.29 -9.63 -2.60
N ALA A 26 13.63 -8.72 -3.33
CA ALA A 26 13.11 -9.05 -4.66
C ALA A 26 14.24 -9.28 -5.66
N THR A 27 14.15 -10.39 -6.41
CA THR A 27 15.13 -10.78 -7.45
C THR A 27 14.83 -10.18 -8.84
N HIS A 28 13.69 -9.50 -9.00
CA HIS A 28 13.32 -8.79 -10.23
C HIS A 28 13.61 -7.29 -10.09
N ARG A 29 13.79 -6.59 -11.22
CA ARG A 29 13.98 -5.13 -11.22
C ARG A 29 12.82 -4.46 -10.47
N GLY A 30 13.18 -3.75 -9.41
CA GLY A 30 12.25 -2.90 -8.67
C GLY A 30 11.74 -1.74 -9.54
N ARG A 31 10.69 -1.08 -9.05
CA ARG A 31 10.07 0.08 -9.72
C ARG A 31 11.12 1.15 -10.06
N VAL A 32 11.00 1.73 -11.26
CA VAL A 32 11.81 2.90 -11.67
C VAL A 32 11.46 4.15 -10.86
N ALA A 33 10.22 4.25 -10.35
CA ALA A 33 9.74 5.39 -9.57
C ALA A 33 9.50 5.05 -8.08
N PRO A 34 9.85 5.96 -7.15
CA PRO A 34 9.50 5.81 -5.73
C PRO A 34 7.97 5.73 -5.52
N CYS A 35 7.54 4.89 -4.59
CA CYS A 35 6.13 4.78 -4.22
C CYS A 35 5.66 6.10 -3.57
N ARG A 36 4.71 6.79 -4.21
CA ARG A 36 4.12 8.05 -3.73
C ARG A 36 3.42 7.93 -2.37
N ARG A 37 3.01 6.72 -1.97
CA ARG A 37 2.35 6.46 -0.67
C ARG A 37 3.36 6.32 0.49
N CYS A 38 4.54 5.76 0.21
CA CYS A 38 5.55 5.48 1.24
C CYS A 38 6.58 6.60 1.33
N LEU A 39 6.95 7.22 0.21
CA LEU A 39 7.95 8.28 0.19
C LEU A 39 7.49 9.46 1.06
N GLY A 40 8.27 9.78 2.09
CA GLY A 40 7.97 10.88 3.01
C GLY A 40 6.79 10.62 3.96
N SER A 41 6.33 9.37 4.09
CA SER A 41 5.18 9.03 4.93
C SER A 41 5.42 9.36 6.41
N PRO A 42 4.56 10.19 7.04
CA PRO A 42 4.63 10.45 8.48
C PRO A 42 4.48 9.18 9.34
N ILE A 43 3.69 8.20 8.85
CA ILE A 43 3.48 6.90 9.49
C ILE A 43 4.81 6.13 9.61
N LEU A 44 5.57 6.06 8.52
CA LEU A 44 6.86 5.35 8.52
C LEU A 44 7.89 6.06 9.41
N SER A 45 7.92 7.39 9.36
CA SER A 45 8.77 8.21 10.22
C SER A 45 8.46 8.02 11.72
N ALA A 46 7.17 7.97 12.08
CA ALA A 46 6.71 7.71 13.43
C ALA A 46 7.11 6.30 13.91
N ALA A 47 6.95 5.29 13.04
CA ALA A 47 7.36 3.91 13.30
C ALA A 47 8.89 3.72 13.36
N GLY A 48 9.68 4.74 12.99
CA GLY A 48 11.15 4.67 13.00
C GLY A 48 11.75 3.95 11.80
N ILE A 49 10.99 3.79 10.73
CA ILE A 49 11.42 3.19 9.47
C ILE A 49 12.08 4.27 8.60
N GLY A 50 13.40 4.18 8.45
CA GLY A 50 14.19 5.13 7.65
C GLY A 50 14.12 4.86 6.14
N GLY A 51 14.57 5.84 5.34
CA GLY A 51 14.56 5.74 3.87
C GLY A 51 15.45 4.64 3.29
N ASN A 52 16.40 4.10 4.07
CA ASN A 52 17.31 3.02 3.65
C ASN A 52 16.71 1.63 3.85
N VAL A 53 15.53 1.52 4.47
CA VAL A 53 14.83 0.24 4.64
C VAL A 53 14.23 -0.16 3.28
N PRO A 54 14.31 -1.42 2.84
CA PRO A 54 13.75 -1.86 1.57
C PRO A 54 12.26 -1.51 1.41
N HIS A 55 11.87 -1.10 0.20
CA HIS A 55 10.51 -0.64 -0.07
C HIS A 55 9.44 -1.66 0.35
N GLY A 56 9.64 -2.96 0.08
CA GLY A 56 8.69 -4.01 0.47
C GLY A 56 8.43 -4.05 1.98
N VAL A 57 9.47 -3.86 2.78
CA VAL A 57 9.39 -3.81 4.26
C VAL A 57 8.61 -2.57 4.72
N GLN A 58 8.91 -1.40 4.14
CA GLN A 58 8.17 -0.16 4.40
C GLN A 58 6.69 -0.30 4.04
N HIS A 59 6.43 -0.84 2.85
CA HIS A 59 5.10 -1.02 2.28
C HIS A 59 4.25 -1.96 3.13
N GLY A 60 4.82 -3.06 3.61
CA GLY A 60 4.12 -4.02 4.46
C GLY A 60 3.54 -3.40 5.75
N LEU A 61 4.22 -2.44 6.39
CA LEU A 61 3.66 -1.75 7.55
C LEU A 61 2.67 -0.67 7.14
N SER A 62 3.03 0.14 6.12
CA SER A 62 2.21 1.29 5.73
C SER A 62 0.84 0.89 5.21
N THR A 63 0.70 -0.24 4.50
CA THR A 63 -0.61 -0.73 4.03
C THR A 63 -1.50 -1.20 5.17
N ARG A 64 -0.94 -1.91 6.16
CA ARG A 64 -1.68 -2.35 7.36
C ARG A 64 -2.20 -1.16 8.17
N ILE A 65 -1.38 -0.12 8.33
CA ILE A 65 -1.80 1.11 9.01
C ILE A 65 -2.82 1.89 8.16
N LYS A 66 -2.62 1.97 6.85
CA LYS A 66 -3.58 2.58 5.93
C LYS A 66 -4.95 1.92 6.03
N ALA A 67 -5.02 0.58 6.11
CA ALA A 67 -6.29 -0.14 6.26
C ALA A 67 -7.07 0.28 7.53
N ILE A 68 -6.36 0.58 8.63
CA ILE A 68 -6.99 1.10 9.86
C ILE A 68 -7.55 2.51 9.61
N VAL A 69 -6.78 3.40 8.97
CA VAL A 69 -7.25 4.75 8.60
C VAL A 69 -8.46 4.67 7.69
N ASP A 70 -8.39 3.87 6.62
CA ASP A 70 -9.48 3.69 5.65
C ASP A 70 -10.74 3.16 6.34
N HIS A 71 -10.62 2.21 7.27
CA HIS A 71 -11.75 1.69 8.01
C HIS A 71 -12.39 2.76 8.90
N ALA A 72 -11.58 3.51 9.66
CA ALA A 72 -12.07 4.59 10.51
C ALA A 72 -12.76 5.69 9.69
N VAL A 73 -12.17 6.06 8.54
CA VAL A 73 -12.75 7.04 7.61
C VAL A 73 -14.05 6.50 7.00
N ALA A 74 -14.11 5.22 6.62
CA ALA A 74 -15.32 4.61 6.09
C ALA A 74 -16.46 4.61 7.12
N GLU A 75 -16.17 4.30 8.38
CA GLU A 75 -17.17 4.38 9.46
C GLU A 75 -17.64 5.81 9.71
N TYR A 76 -16.72 6.79 9.69
CA TYR A 76 -17.07 8.20 9.81
C TYR A 76 -17.93 8.67 8.64
N THR A 77 -17.55 8.34 7.40
CA THR A 77 -18.30 8.67 6.18
C THR A 77 -19.70 8.09 6.21
N ALA A 78 -19.83 6.80 6.53
CA ALA A 78 -21.13 6.14 6.58
C ALA A 78 -22.07 6.74 7.64
N ARG A 79 -21.53 7.23 8.75
CA ARG A 79 -22.32 7.83 9.85
C ARG A 79 -22.66 9.30 9.62
N ASN A 80 -21.80 10.06 8.94
CA ASN A 80 -21.85 11.53 8.94
C ASN A 80 -21.98 12.18 7.56
N LEU A 81 -21.61 11.47 6.48
CA LEU A 81 -21.43 12.03 5.14
C LEU A 81 -22.30 11.26 4.12
N PRO A 82 -23.64 11.44 4.15
CA PRO A 82 -24.56 10.61 3.39
C PRO A 82 -24.45 10.79 1.88
N MET A 83 -24.06 11.98 1.38
CA MET A 83 -23.92 12.21 -0.06
C MET A 83 -22.68 11.51 -0.61
N LEU A 84 -21.56 11.61 0.11
CA LEU A 84 -20.32 10.91 -0.18
C LEU A 84 -20.52 9.40 -0.05
N GLN A 85 -21.21 8.93 1.00
CA GLN A 85 -21.50 7.50 1.16
C GLN A 85 -22.31 6.95 -0.02
N ALA A 86 -23.37 7.65 -0.45
CA ALA A 86 -24.18 7.24 -1.59
C ALA A 86 -23.35 7.16 -2.89
N GLU A 87 -22.45 8.11 -3.12
CA GLU A 87 -21.55 8.06 -4.28
C GLU A 87 -20.57 6.90 -4.17
N LEU A 88 -19.97 6.66 -3.00
CA LEU A 88 -19.08 5.51 -2.77
C LEU A 88 -19.78 4.18 -2.97
N ASP A 89 -21.03 4.03 -2.51
CA ASP A 89 -21.84 2.83 -2.72
C ASP A 89 -22.10 2.58 -4.21
N HIS A 90 -22.44 3.64 -4.95
CA HIS A 90 -22.65 3.55 -6.38
C HIS A 90 -21.37 3.16 -7.14
N GLN A 91 -20.21 3.70 -6.74
CA GLN A 91 -18.90 3.29 -7.25
C GLN A 91 -18.56 1.84 -6.87
N ALA A 92 -18.90 1.41 -5.65
CA ALA A 92 -18.64 0.06 -5.18
C ALA A 92 -19.50 -0.98 -5.94
N ASP A 93 -20.78 -0.69 -6.17
CA ASP A 93 -21.67 -1.51 -6.99
C ASP A 93 -21.16 -1.63 -8.44
N ARG A 94 -20.71 -0.50 -9.01
CA ARG A 94 -20.08 -0.47 -10.32
C ARG A 94 -18.82 -1.34 -10.36
N ASN A 95 -17.93 -1.19 -9.39
CA ASN A 95 -16.70 -1.99 -9.29
C ASN A 95 -16.99 -3.48 -9.12
N ARG A 96 -18.01 -3.86 -8.33
CA ARG A 96 -18.45 -5.26 -8.17
C ARG A 96 -19.04 -5.85 -9.45
N SER A 97 -19.56 -5.01 -10.33
CA SER A 97 -20.10 -5.41 -11.64
C SER A 97 -19.02 -5.65 -12.71
N ARG A 98 -17.75 -5.34 -12.42
CA ARG A 98 -16.63 -5.57 -13.36
C ARG A 98 -16.36 -7.06 -13.53
N THR A 99 -16.23 -7.49 -14.79
CA THR A 99 -15.89 -8.87 -15.15
C THR A 99 -14.48 -9.27 -14.69
N TYR A 100 -13.55 -8.32 -14.59
CA TYR A 100 -12.16 -8.56 -14.22
C TYR A 100 -11.66 -7.58 -13.13
N ARG A 101 -11.08 -8.13 -12.05
CA ARG A 101 -10.65 -7.41 -10.84
C ARG A 101 -9.30 -7.95 -10.33
N PRO A 102 -8.16 -7.54 -10.91
CA PRO A 102 -6.85 -8.16 -10.65
C PRO A 102 -6.29 -7.92 -9.23
N ALA A 103 -6.83 -6.94 -8.50
CA ALA A 103 -6.38 -6.59 -7.15
C ALA A 103 -7.22 -7.25 -6.04
N GLU A 104 -8.28 -7.97 -6.38
CA GLU A 104 -9.16 -8.59 -5.39
C GLU A 104 -8.50 -9.80 -4.72
N GLY A 105 -8.55 -9.85 -3.39
CA GLY A 105 -8.02 -10.98 -2.60
C GLY A 105 -6.50 -10.97 -2.41
N LEU A 106 -5.80 -9.88 -2.75
CA LEU A 106 -4.37 -9.72 -2.48
C LEU A 106 -4.11 -9.48 -0.99
N ASP A 107 -3.04 -10.06 -0.46
CA ASP A 107 -2.56 -9.72 0.88
C ASP A 107 -2.06 -8.27 0.94
N PRO A 108 -2.09 -7.60 2.11
CA PRO A 108 -1.75 -6.18 2.25
C PRO A 108 -0.36 -5.80 1.73
N GLU A 109 0.62 -6.70 1.77
CA GLU A 109 1.97 -6.49 1.21
C GLU A 109 2.00 -6.39 -0.32
N TYR A 110 1.02 -6.98 -1.01
CA TYR A 110 0.89 -6.93 -2.47
C TYR A 110 -0.05 -5.80 -2.93
N GLU A 111 -0.80 -5.18 -2.01
CA GLU A 111 -1.74 -4.11 -2.34
C GLU A 111 -1.01 -2.92 -2.99
N GLY A 112 -1.43 -2.54 -4.20
CA GLY A 112 -0.84 -1.42 -4.92
C GLY A 112 0.52 -1.71 -5.55
N MET A 113 0.97 -2.98 -5.57
CA MET A 113 2.04 -3.42 -6.47
C MET A 113 1.68 -3.11 -7.94
N PRO A 114 2.67 -2.84 -8.81
CA PRO A 114 2.40 -2.69 -10.23
C PRO A 114 1.77 -3.99 -10.75
N LEU A 115 0.69 -3.87 -11.51
CA LEU A 115 0.03 -5.03 -12.13
C LEU A 115 0.88 -5.62 -13.26
N ASP A 116 1.63 -4.75 -13.94
CA ASP A 116 2.46 -5.09 -15.07
C ASP A 116 3.91 -4.66 -14.82
N PRO A 117 4.89 -5.43 -15.31
CA PRO A 117 6.28 -5.01 -15.30
C PRO A 117 6.52 -3.84 -16.26
N ASP A 118 7.62 -3.10 -16.05
CA ASP A 118 8.00 -2.02 -16.96
C ASP A 118 8.36 -2.60 -18.35
N PRO A 119 7.79 -2.05 -19.45
CA PRO A 119 8.07 -2.56 -20.78
C PRO A 119 9.53 -2.31 -21.18
N VAL A 120 10.13 -3.28 -21.85
CA VAL A 120 11.49 -3.13 -22.41
C VAL A 120 11.40 -2.34 -23.72
N PRO A 121 12.26 -1.32 -23.94
CA PRO A 121 12.32 -0.62 -25.22
C PRO A 121 12.47 -1.59 -26.41
N GLY A 122 11.55 -1.50 -27.38
CA GLY A 122 11.54 -2.39 -28.55
C GLY A 122 10.82 -3.73 -28.36
N ALA A 123 10.35 -4.06 -27.16
CA ALA A 123 9.58 -5.27 -26.86
C ALA A 123 8.36 -4.96 -25.97
N PRO A 124 7.36 -4.21 -26.46
CA PRO A 124 6.14 -3.94 -25.70
C PRO A 124 5.31 -5.23 -25.52
N PHE A 125 4.55 -5.30 -24.42
CA PHE A 125 3.62 -6.39 -24.20
C PHE A 125 2.49 -6.37 -25.23
N LEU A 126 2.05 -7.56 -25.67
CA LEU A 126 0.88 -7.70 -26.55
C LEU A 126 -0.43 -7.37 -25.81
N PHE A 127 -0.48 -7.65 -24.51
CA PHE A 127 -1.55 -7.31 -23.59
C PHE A 127 -0.97 -7.04 -22.20
N THR A 128 -1.67 -6.27 -21.38
CA THR A 128 -1.28 -5.97 -20.00
C THR A 128 -2.45 -6.27 -19.06
N VAL A 129 -2.14 -6.68 -17.83
CA VAL A 129 -3.14 -6.90 -16.77
C VAL A 129 -3.91 -5.61 -16.50
N ALA A 130 -3.22 -4.46 -16.50
CA ALA A 130 -3.85 -3.14 -16.41
C ALA A 130 -4.76 -2.87 -17.61
N GLY A 131 -4.33 -3.19 -18.84
CA GLY A 131 -5.12 -3.00 -20.05
C GLY A 131 -6.42 -3.83 -20.04
N LEU A 132 -6.32 -5.10 -19.65
CA LEU A 132 -7.50 -5.97 -19.47
C LEU A 132 -8.45 -5.45 -18.38
N ALA A 133 -7.91 -4.85 -17.32
CA ALA A 133 -8.71 -4.24 -16.27
C ALA A 133 -9.41 -2.96 -16.75
N ASP A 134 -8.77 -2.17 -17.59
CA ASP A 134 -9.33 -0.95 -18.20
C ASP A 134 -10.44 -1.30 -19.20
N GLU A 135 -10.24 -2.34 -20.03
CA GLU A 135 -11.27 -2.87 -20.93
C GLU A 135 -12.53 -3.28 -20.16
N ALA A 136 -12.37 -4.08 -19.09
CA ALA A 136 -13.49 -4.48 -18.24
C ALA A 136 -14.18 -3.29 -17.53
N SER A 137 -13.49 -2.16 -17.35
CA SER A 137 -14.06 -0.93 -16.79
C SER A 137 -14.86 -0.15 -17.83
N ALA A 138 -14.38 -0.12 -19.08
CA ALA A 138 -14.99 0.59 -20.20
C ALA A 138 -16.31 -0.06 -20.66
N GLU A 139 -16.49 -1.37 -20.45
CA GLU A 139 -17.74 -2.08 -20.73
C GLU A 139 -18.93 -1.62 -19.87
N LEU A 140 -18.66 -0.97 -18.72
CA LEU A 140 -19.70 -0.55 -17.79
C LEU A 140 -20.33 0.79 -18.21
N PRO A 141 -21.68 0.93 -18.16
CA PRO A 141 -22.39 2.13 -18.62
C PRO A 141 -21.98 3.38 -17.85
N PRO A 142 -21.78 4.56 -18.46
CA PRO A 142 -21.29 5.75 -17.75
C PRO A 142 -22.23 6.17 -16.61
N LEU A 143 -21.65 6.76 -15.57
CA LEU A 143 -22.42 7.29 -14.44
C LEU A 143 -23.25 8.51 -14.87
N PRO A 144 -24.48 8.67 -14.36
CA PRO A 144 -25.27 9.86 -14.61
C PRO A 144 -24.56 11.10 -14.04
N PRO A 145 -24.62 12.25 -14.73
CA PRO A 145 -23.94 13.46 -14.27
C PRO A 145 -24.61 14.02 -13.01
N LEU A 146 -23.80 14.47 -12.05
CA LEU A 146 -24.27 15.19 -10.86
C LEU A 146 -24.69 16.62 -11.22
N SER A 147 -25.70 17.14 -10.52
CA SER A 147 -26.04 18.56 -10.54
C SER A 147 -24.92 19.40 -9.91
N ASP A 148 -24.87 20.70 -10.18
CA ASP A 148 -23.82 21.55 -9.62
C ASP A 148 -23.94 21.72 -8.10
N GLU A 149 -25.17 21.72 -7.57
CA GLU A 149 -25.44 21.67 -6.14
C GLU A 149 -24.91 20.37 -5.52
N ALA A 150 -25.19 19.23 -6.16
CA ALA A 150 -24.69 17.93 -5.70
C ALA A 150 -23.16 17.86 -5.72
N LYS A 151 -22.50 18.43 -6.75
CA LYS A 151 -21.04 18.54 -6.78
C LYS A 151 -20.50 19.41 -5.66
N ALA A 152 -21.17 20.52 -5.33
CA ALA A 152 -20.73 21.42 -4.26
C ALA A 152 -20.84 20.75 -2.89
N ALA A 153 -21.96 20.10 -2.59
CA ALA A 153 -22.16 19.34 -1.37
C ALA A 153 -21.17 18.16 -1.25
N LEU A 154 -20.96 17.41 -2.33
CA LEU A 154 -19.98 16.32 -2.35
C LEU A 154 -18.56 16.81 -2.06
N ARG A 155 -18.14 17.96 -2.62
CA ARG A 155 -16.82 18.54 -2.30
C ARG A 155 -16.68 18.90 -0.83
N GLN A 156 -17.74 19.40 -0.20
CA GLN A 156 -17.73 19.69 1.23
C GLN A 156 -17.58 18.42 2.06
N GLU A 157 -18.33 17.37 1.75
CA GLU A 157 -18.23 16.09 2.47
C GLU A 157 -16.86 15.42 2.25
N VAL A 158 -16.29 15.50 1.05
CA VAL A 158 -14.92 15.04 0.79
C VAL A 158 -13.90 15.79 1.66
N ALA A 159 -14.05 17.10 1.82
CA ALA A 159 -13.17 17.89 2.69
C ALA A 159 -13.27 17.43 4.16
N LEU A 160 -14.48 17.16 4.65
CA LEU A 160 -14.70 16.65 6.02
C LEU A 160 -14.09 15.25 6.21
N ALA A 161 -14.22 14.37 5.22
CA ALA A 161 -13.58 13.05 5.26
C ALA A 161 -12.04 13.16 5.31
N ASP A 162 -11.44 14.09 4.55
CA ASP A 162 -9.99 14.33 4.56
C ASP A 162 -9.51 14.92 5.90
N GLU A 163 -10.25 15.87 6.48
CA GLU A 163 -9.97 16.40 7.82
C GLU A 163 -9.96 15.29 8.88
N TYR A 164 -10.95 14.39 8.81
CA TYR A 164 -11.04 13.24 9.70
C TYR A 164 -9.88 12.25 9.50
N ALA A 165 -9.53 11.94 8.24
CA ALA A 165 -8.39 11.10 7.89
C ALA A 165 -7.08 11.66 8.47
N ASN A 166 -6.88 12.98 8.35
CA ASN A 166 -5.72 13.68 8.91
C ASN A 166 -5.69 13.62 10.44
N MET A 167 -6.84 13.74 11.11
CA MET A 167 -6.96 13.61 12.56
C MET A 167 -6.55 12.21 13.03
N ILE A 168 -7.15 11.17 12.47
CA ILE A 168 -6.85 9.78 12.81
C ILE A 168 -5.38 9.44 12.48
N GLY A 169 -4.87 9.89 11.34
CA GLY A 169 -3.47 9.69 10.95
C GLY A 169 -2.49 10.26 11.98
N ARG A 170 -2.77 11.45 12.54
CA ARG A 170 -1.95 12.05 13.62
C ARG A 170 -1.99 11.23 14.90
N GLU A 171 -3.17 10.74 15.29
CA GLU A 171 -3.33 9.91 16.49
C GLU A 171 -2.56 8.59 16.36
N ILE A 172 -2.68 7.93 15.21
CA ILE A 172 -1.92 6.72 14.86
C ILE A 172 -0.42 6.99 14.94
N CYS A 173 0.07 8.11 14.42
CA CYS A 173 1.49 8.46 14.52
C CYS A 173 1.94 8.52 16.00
N GLY A 174 1.12 9.09 16.88
CA GLY A 174 1.38 9.11 18.32
C GLY A 174 1.44 7.71 18.95
N ILE A 175 0.61 6.78 18.48
CA ILE A 175 0.62 5.37 18.91
C ILE A 175 1.90 4.68 18.41
N LEU A 176 2.25 4.85 17.13
CA LEU A 176 3.41 4.23 16.50
C LEU A 176 4.74 4.59 17.17
N LEU A 177 4.86 5.78 17.77
CA LEU A 177 6.04 6.16 18.55
C LEU A 177 6.35 5.16 19.67
N ARG A 178 5.34 4.52 20.28
CA ARG A 178 5.52 3.49 21.32
C ARG A 178 6.08 2.17 20.77
N HIS A 179 5.88 1.90 19.49
CA HIS A 179 6.34 0.68 18.81
C HIS A 179 7.70 0.84 18.13
N ARG A 180 8.23 2.07 18.07
CA ARG A 180 9.43 2.44 17.30
C ARG A 180 10.62 1.53 17.58
N LEU A 181 10.92 1.26 18.85
CA LEU A 181 12.07 0.43 19.23
C LEU A 181 11.93 -1.03 18.77
N SER A 182 10.73 -1.61 18.91
CA SER A 182 10.46 -2.97 18.45
C SER A 182 10.55 -3.10 16.94
N VAL A 183 10.05 -2.08 16.21
CA VAL A 183 10.13 -2.02 14.75
C VAL A 183 11.59 -1.94 14.29
N GLN A 184 12.39 -1.06 14.90
CA GLN A 184 13.81 -0.91 14.58
C GLN A 184 14.61 -2.18 14.90
N ALA A 185 14.36 -2.80 16.06
CA ALA A 185 15.00 -4.06 16.43
C ALA A 185 14.71 -5.17 15.41
N ALA A 186 13.46 -5.29 14.93
CA ALA A 186 13.11 -6.27 13.92
C ALA A 186 13.80 -6.01 12.57
N ILE A 187 13.95 -4.74 12.18
CA ILE A 187 14.67 -4.39 10.94
C ILE A 187 16.14 -4.80 11.06
N SER A 188 16.82 -4.41 12.13
CA SER A 188 18.23 -4.77 12.30
C SER A 188 18.45 -6.27 12.48
N GLN A 189 17.49 -6.98 13.08
CA GLN A 189 17.60 -8.42 13.28
C GLN A 189 17.34 -9.24 12.01
N TYR A 190 16.38 -8.84 11.17
CA TYR A 190 15.88 -9.69 10.08
C TYR A 190 16.09 -9.12 8.69
N VAL A 191 16.15 -7.80 8.53
CA VAL A 191 16.18 -7.15 7.21
C VAL A 191 17.61 -6.81 6.82
N GLU A 192 18.37 -6.19 7.71
CA GLU A 192 19.78 -5.82 7.45
C GLU A 192 20.65 -7.04 7.04
N PRO A 193 20.59 -8.19 7.74
CA PRO A 193 21.41 -9.35 7.37
C PRO A 193 21.10 -9.93 5.99
N GLN A 194 19.84 -9.86 5.56
CA GLN A 194 19.44 -10.34 4.24
C GLN A 194 19.95 -9.43 3.11
N ILE A 195 20.00 -8.11 3.36
CA ILE A 195 20.60 -7.15 2.43
C ILE A 195 22.11 -7.40 2.34
N GLU A 196 22.78 -7.60 3.48
CA GLU A 196 24.22 -7.91 3.51
C GLU A 196 24.54 -9.20 2.75
N ALA A 197 23.75 -10.27 2.96
CA ALA A 197 23.91 -11.52 2.22
C ALA A 197 23.76 -11.33 0.70
N MET A 198 22.71 -10.64 0.27
CA MET A 198 22.49 -10.33 -1.15
C MET A 198 23.65 -9.49 -1.74
N LEU A 199 24.17 -8.51 -1.00
CA LEU A 199 25.31 -7.70 -1.46
C LEU A 199 26.61 -8.52 -1.52
N ALA A 200 26.82 -9.46 -0.60
CA ALA A 200 27.96 -10.36 -0.62
C ALA A 200 27.91 -11.29 -1.85
N GLU A 201 26.75 -11.91 -2.12
CA GLU A 201 26.52 -12.74 -3.31
C GLU A 201 26.75 -11.95 -4.61
N LEU A 202 26.25 -10.70 -4.68
CA LEU A 202 26.49 -9.83 -5.83
C LEU A 202 27.97 -9.48 -6.01
N SER A 203 28.72 -9.29 -4.92
CA SER A 203 30.16 -9.01 -4.98
C SER A 203 30.94 -10.21 -5.52
N GLU A 204 30.63 -11.42 -5.03
CA GLU A 204 31.29 -12.66 -5.47
C GLU A 204 31.03 -12.93 -6.96
N ALA A 205 29.79 -12.77 -7.41
CA ALA A 205 29.43 -12.92 -8.82
C ALA A 205 30.14 -11.89 -9.74
N LEU A 206 30.43 -10.68 -9.22
CA LEU A 206 31.17 -9.66 -9.96
C LEU A 206 32.68 -9.90 -9.96
N ASP A 207 33.22 -10.53 -8.92
CA ASP A 207 34.65 -10.85 -8.80
C ASP A 207 35.06 -12.07 -9.66
N SER A 208 34.13 -12.98 -9.97
CA SER A 208 34.34 -14.12 -10.89
C SER A 208 33.25 -14.22 -11.98
N PRO A 209 33.17 -13.26 -12.92
CA PRO A 209 32.06 -13.16 -13.87
C PRO A 209 32.01 -14.26 -14.94
N PHE A 210 33.00 -15.15 -14.97
CA PHE A 210 33.12 -16.23 -15.97
C PHE A 210 33.49 -17.59 -15.34
N ASP A 211 33.20 -17.79 -14.05
CA ASP A 211 33.48 -19.09 -13.42
C ASP A 211 32.58 -20.18 -14.03
N PRO A 212 33.13 -21.21 -14.71
CA PRO A 212 32.32 -22.25 -15.34
C PRO A 212 31.59 -23.16 -14.34
N ASP A 213 31.88 -23.03 -13.04
CA ASP A 213 31.25 -23.77 -11.95
C ASP A 213 30.22 -22.95 -11.14
N SER A 214 29.93 -21.70 -11.52
CA SER A 214 28.74 -20.99 -11.02
C SER A 214 27.47 -21.53 -11.71
N PRO A 215 26.44 -21.94 -10.95
CA PRO A 215 25.26 -22.59 -11.51
C PRO A 215 24.40 -21.70 -12.43
#